data_AF-A0A0S8CM37-F1
#
_entry.id   AF-A0A0S8CM37-F1
#
_cell.length_a   1.000
_cell.length_b   1.000
_cell.length_c   1.000
_cell.angle_alpha   90.00
_cell.angle_beta   90.00
_cell.angle_gamma   90.00
#
_symmetry.space_group_name_H-M   'P 1'
#
loop_
_entity.id
_entity.type
_entity.pdbx_description
1 polymer ?
#
loop_
_entity_poly.entity_id
_entity_poly.type
_entity_poly.pdbx_seq_one_letter_code
_entity_poly.pdbx_strand_id
1 'polypeptide(L)'
;MTIPGNLLTTAMAVMPHRDVDRALQVALSMDVPFWPQLPLYSYHEDMYVQASEHFPGILLDLEKRTLRFSMEKFTAELEDTLAHFEEPEYFDVSETYSVVYSRFLALDLSDRPAIRGQLEGPISFGFNVLDQDDRPILFDDTVRPFMLEFMAKRVNVQLERLTERNPNAFMFIDEPGLQFLFSAMTGYSDMAAKG
;
A
#
# COMPACT_ATOMS: atom_id res chain seq x y z
N MET A 1 17.59 4.93 -24.92
CA MET A 1 18.58 3.91 -25.33
C MET A 1 18.20 2.66 -24.53
N THR A 2 17.77 1.59 -25.18
CA THR A 2 17.39 0.36 -24.48
C THR A 2 18.62 -0.30 -23.89
N ILE A 3 18.54 -0.77 -22.65
CA ILE A 3 19.61 -1.55 -22.03
C ILE A 3 19.72 -2.87 -22.82
N PRO A 4 20.94 -3.34 -23.18
CA PRO A 4 21.10 -4.60 -23.90
C PRO A 4 20.34 -5.75 -23.22
N GLY A 5 19.51 -6.48 -23.98
CA GLY A 5 18.69 -7.60 -23.46
C GLY A 5 17.18 -7.34 -23.37
N ASN A 6 16.64 -6.31 -24.03
CA ASN A 6 15.22 -5.93 -23.98
C ASN A 6 14.73 -5.65 -22.54
N LEU A 7 15.59 -5.09 -21.70
CA LEU A 7 15.22 -4.72 -20.34
C LEU A 7 14.43 -3.40 -20.37
N LEU A 8 13.26 -3.42 -19.72
CA LEU A 8 12.40 -2.25 -19.55
C LEU A 8 12.68 -1.58 -18.20
N THR A 9 12.63 -0.26 -18.18
CA THR A 9 12.84 0.56 -16.98
C THR A 9 11.55 0.77 -16.19
N THR A 10 11.68 0.76 -14.86
CA THR A 10 10.67 1.22 -13.89
C THR A 10 11.41 1.72 -12.64
N ALA A 11 10.71 2.23 -11.63
CA ALA A 11 11.32 2.73 -10.40
C ALA A 11 10.44 2.43 -9.16
N MET A 12 11.01 2.62 -7.97
CA MET A 12 10.24 2.64 -6.71
C MET A 12 9.19 3.76 -6.73
N ALA A 13 7.98 3.51 -6.24
CA ALA A 13 6.86 4.44 -6.42
C ALA A 13 6.92 5.66 -5.50
N VAL A 14 7.54 5.51 -4.32
CA VAL A 14 7.64 6.59 -3.34
C VAL A 14 8.64 7.63 -3.84
N MET A 15 8.18 8.88 -3.98
CA MET A 15 9.02 9.97 -4.49
C MET A 15 9.01 11.21 -3.58
N PRO A 16 10.14 11.96 -3.52
CA PRO A 16 10.25 13.17 -2.70
C PRO A 16 9.61 14.40 -3.37
N HIS A 17 8.72 14.22 -4.35
CA HIS A 17 8.08 15.32 -5.05
C HIS A 17 6.97 15.94 -4.20
N ARG A 18 6.80 17.26 -4.33
CA ARG A 18 5.67 18.03 -3.77
C ARG A 18 4.71 18.54 -4.84
N ASP A 19 4.99 18.24 -6.09
CA ASP A 19 4.25 18.67 -7.27
C ASP A 19 3.80 17.40 -7.99
N VAL A 20 2.49 17.21 -8.06
CA VAL A 20 1.85 16.02 -8.63
C VAL A 20 2.15 15.87 -10.12
N ASP A 21 2.14 16.97 -10.87
CA ASP A 21 2.31 16.93 -12.32
C ASP A 21 3.76 16.58 -12.69
N ARG A 22 4.73 17.14 -11.96
CA ARG A 22 6.14 16.76 -12.11
C ARG A 22 6.38 15.30 -11.74
N ALA A 23 5.75 14.83 -10.66
CA ALA A 23 5.87 13.44 -10.25
C ALA A 23 5.33 12.47 -11.33
N LEU A 24 4.14 12.75 -11.85
CA LEU A 24 3.54 11.97 -12.94
C LEU A 24 4.40 12.02 -14.20
N GLN A 25 4.94 13.18 -14.57
CA GLN A 25 5.84 13.31 -15.72
C GLN A 25 7.06 12.39 -15.59
N VAL A 26 7.68 12.32 -14.41
CA VAL A 26 8.81 11.43 -14.15
C VAL A 26 8.37 9.96 -14.22
N ALA A 27 7.26 9.59 -13.59
CA ALA A 27 6.78 8.22 -13.59
C ALA A 27 6.42 7.73 -15.02
N LEU A 28 5.82 8.58 -15.85
CA LEU A 28 5.47 8.30 -17.24
C LEU A 28 6.67 8.27 -18.20
N SER A 29 7.84 8.75 -17.77
CA SER A 29 9.07 8.72 -18.56
C SER A 29 9.76 7.35 -18.58
N MET A 30 9.35 6.43 -17.70
CA MET A 30 9.83 5.05 -17.66
C MET A 30 9.16 4.19 -18.75
N ASP A 31 9.81 3.09 -19.14
CA ASP A 31 9.23 2.14 -20.10
C ASP A 31 7.98 1.44 -19.52
N VAL A 32 8.01 1.10 -18.23
CA VAL A 32 6.88 0.61 -17.42
C VAL A 32 6.52 1.70 -16.41
N PRO A 33 5.59 2.61 -16.75
CA PRO A 33 5.13 3.65 -15.85
C PRO A 33 4.51 3.09 -14.58
N PHE A 34 4.56 3.87 -13.51
CA PHE A 34 3.98 3.52 -12.23
C PHE A 34 3.14 4.67 -11.69
N TRP A 35 2.17 4.36 -10.83
CA TRP A 35 1.50 5.37 -10.02
C TRP A 35 2.41 5.73 -8.83
N PRO A 36 2.86 7.00 -8.69
CA PRO A 36 3.72 7.39 -7.59
C PRO A 36 2.97 7.75 -6.30
N GLN A 37 3.63 7.50 -5.17
CA GLN A 37 3.20 7.90 -3.83
C GLN A 37 4.03 9.10 -3.36
N LEU A 38 3.37 10.16 -2.90
CA LEU A 38 3.96 11.48 -2.66
C LEU A 38 3.79 11.96 -1.21
N PRO A 39 4.43 11.32 -0.21
CA PRO A 39 4.27 11.66 1.21
C PRO A 39 4.66 13.11 1.57
N LEU A 40 5.47 13.78 0.73
CA LEU A 40 5.83 15.19 0.91
C LEU A 40 4.81 16.17 0.33
N TYR A 41 3.93 15.72 -0.58
CA TYR A 41 2.79 16.50 -1.07
C TYR A 41 1.67 16.51 -0.04
N SER A 42 1.28 15.33 0.47
CA SER A 42 0.26 15.15 1.50
C SER A 42 0.61 13.92 2.33
N TYR A 43 0.39 13.96 3.64
CA TYR A 43 0.60 12.78 4.48
C TYR A 43 -0.42 11.67 4.18
N HIS A 44 -1.55 12.00 3.53
CA HIS A 44 -2.47 10.99 3.01
C HIS A 44 -1.86 10.10 1.92
N GLU A 45 -0.89 10.63 1.15
CA GLU A 45 -0.16 9.89 0.11
C GLU A 45 1.01 9.06 0.69
N ASP A 46 1.19 9.07 2.02
CA ASP A 46 2.11 8.15 2.68
C ASP A 46 1.60 6.73 2.50
N MET A 47 2.52 5.82 2.19
CA MET A 47 2.20 4.46 1.79
C MET A 47 1.44 3.69 2.88
N TYR A 48 1.76 3.91 4.16
CA TYR A 48 1.04 3.27 5.28
C TYR A 48 -0.33 3.90 5.47
N VAL A 49 -0.42 5.23 5.38
CA VAL A 49 -1.67 5.97 5.55
C VAL A 49 -2.67 5.59 4.46
N GLN A 50 -2.22 5.52 3.21
CA GLN A 50 -3.01 5.10 2.07
C GLN A 50 -3.49 3.65 2.19
N ALA A 51 -2.62 2.73 2.62
CA ALA A 51 -3.00 1.34 2.87
C ALA A 51 -4.01 1.21 4.03
N SER A 52 -4.01 2.16 4.97
CA SER A 52 -4.91 2.19 6.13
C SER A 52 -6.31 2.74 5.85
N GLU A 53 -6.56 3.29 4.66
CA GLU A 53 -7.87 3.85 4.32
C GLU A 53 -8.96 2.79 4.51
N HIS A 54 -10.03 3.17 5.24
CA HIS A 54 -11.13 2.29 5.65
C HIS A 54 -10.74 1.05 6.48
N PHE A 55 -9.48 0.92 6.90
CA PHE A 55 -9.12 -0.14 7.86
C PHE A 55 -9.70 0.24 9.24
N PRO A 56 -10.49 -0.64 9.88
CA PRO A 56 -11.13 -0.34 11.16
C PRO A 56 -10.09 -0.14 12.26
N GLY A 57 -10.38 0.75 13.20
CA GLY A 57 -9.48 0.98 14.34
C GLY A 57 -8.31 1.91 14.09
N ILE A 58 -8.18 2.47 12.88
CA ILE A 58 -7.11 3.43 12.56
C ILE A 58 -7.34 4.78 13.24
N LEU A 59 -6.28 5.28 13.88
CA LEU A 59 -6.18 6.60 14.45
C LEU A 59 -5.13 7.39 13.65
N LEU A 60 -5.60 8.17 12.67
CA LEU A 60 -4.77 9.01 11.83
C LEU A 60 -4.74 10.46 12.37
N ASP A 61 -3.56 10.96 12.71
CA ASP A 61 -3.33 12.36 13.08
C ASP A 61 -2.47 13.01 11.98
N LEU A 62 -3.08 13.86 11.16
CA LEU A 62 -2.43 14.53 10.04
C LEU A 62 -1.49 15.65 10.49
N GLU A 63 -1.75 16.27 11.64
CA GLU A 63 -0.93 17.36 12.17
C GLU A 63 0.38 16.82 12.74
N LYS A 64 0.29 15.76 13.55
CA LYS A 64 1.45 15.07 14.13
C LYS A 64 2.09 14.05 13.20
N ARG A 65 1.41 13.74 12.08
CA ARG A 65 1.81 12.72 11.10
C ARG A 65 2.04 11.36 11.75
N THR A 66 1.03 10.89 12.48
CA THR A 66 1.06 9.59 13.13
C THR A 66 -0.09 8.73 12.68
N LEU A 67 0.19 7.43 12.54
CA LEU A 67 -0.77 6.38 12.26
C LEU A 67 -0.73 5.38 13.41
N ARG A 68 -1.83 5.24 14.14
CA ARG A 68 -1.95 4.35 15.31
C ARG A 68 -3.18 3.46 15.19
N PHE A 69 -3.28 2.48 16.07
CA PHE A 69 -4.40 1.58 16.15
C PHE A 69 -5.08 1.63 17.52
N SER A 70 -6.40 1.48 17.54
CA SER A 70 -7.22 1.30 18.74
C SER A 70 -8.09 0.07 18.60
N MET A 71 -7.92 -0.87 19.53
CA MET A 71 -8.76 -2.08 19.60
C MET A 71 -10.23 -1.74 19.89
N GLU A 72 -10.49 -0.71 20.69
CA GLU A 72 -11.86 -0.25 20.97
C GLU A 72 -12.55 0.24 19.69
N LYS A 73 -11.86 1.08 18.92
CA LYS A 73 -12.37 1.59 17.64
C LYS A 73 -12.50 0.46 16.61
N PHE A 74 -11.53 -0.46 16.55
CA PHE A 74 -11.60 -1.64 15.69
C PHE A 74 -12.86 -2.46 15.97
N THR A 75 -13.12 -2.77 17.24
CA THR A 75 -14.30 -3.53 17.65
C THR A 75 -15.59 -2.82 17.29
N ALA A 76 -15.63 -1.49 17.40
CA ALA A 76 -16.80 -0.68 17.05
C ALA A 76 -17.06 -0.59 15.53
N GLU A 77 -16.02 -0.66 14.71
CA GLU A 77 -16.09 -0.47 13.25
C GLU A 77 -16.06 -1.78 12.45
N LEU A 78 -15.72 -2.89 13.09
CA LEU A 78 -15.53 -4.17 12.42
C LEU A 78 -16.80 -4.66 11.73
N GLU A 79 -17.96 -4.55 12.38
CA GLU A 79 -19.24 -4.99 11.81
C GLU A 79 -19.60 -4.19 10.54
N ASP A 80 -19.43 -2.87 10.57
CA ASP A 80 -19.64 -1.99 9.42
C ASP A 80 -18.68 -2.31 8.29
N THR A 81 -17.38 -2.48 8.61
CA THR A 81 -16.37 -2.87 7.62
C THR A 81 -16.73 -4.20 6.94
N LEU A 82 -17.15 -5.20 7.73
CA LEU A 82 -17.57 -6.51 7.20
C LEU A 82 -18.85 -6.43 6.35
N ALA A 83 -19.74 -5.46 6.60
CA ALA A 83 -20.91 -5.25 5.75
C ALA A 83 -20.52 -4.81 4.33
N HIS A 84 -19.41 -4.08 4.19
CA HIS A 84 -18.86 -3.61 2.92
C HIS A 84 -17.85 -4.58 2.26
N PHE A 85 -17.63 -5.78 2.81
CA PHE A 85 -16.56 -6.68 2.33
C PHE A 85 -16.73 -7.17 0.89
N GLU A 86 -17.93 -7.09 0.33
CA GLU A 86 -18.27 -7.45 -1.05
C GLU A 86 -18.39 -6.22 -1.96
N GLU A 87 -18.04 -5.02 -1.49
CA GLU A 87 -18.06 -3.77 -2.25
C GLU A 87 -16.62 -3.38 -2.66
N PRO A 88 -16.20 -3.62 -3.92
CA PRO A 88 -14.84 -3.33 -4.37
C PRO A 88 -14.41 -1.88 -4.10
N GLU A 89 -15.32 -0.93 -4.27
CA GLU A 89 -15.07 0.51 -4.06
C GLU A 89 -14.61 0.83 -2.63
N TYR A 90 -15.00 0.03 -1.64
CA TYR A 90 -14.58 0.20 -0.25
C TYR A 90 -13.06 -0.05 -0.07
N PHE A 91 -12.51 -0.95 -0.89
CA PHE A 91 -11.11 -1.34 -0.87
C PHE A 91 -10.24 -0.58 -1.87
N ASP A 92 -10.82 0.30 -2.69
CA ASP A 92 -10.05 1.17 -3.59
C ASP A 92 -9.46 2.36 -2.82
N VAL A 93 -8.66 3.19 -3.50
CA VAL A 93 -8.08 4.42 -2.92
C VAL A 93 -8.88 5.63 -3.35
N SER A 94 -9.35 6.43 -2.39
CA SER A 94 -10.09 7.66 -2.71
C SER A 94 -9.15 8.79 -3.17
N GLU A 95 -9.70 9.82 -3.80
CA GLU A 95 -8.93 11.03 -4.16
C GLU A 95 -8.32 11.74 -2.94
N THR A 96 -8.87 11.52 -1.74
CA THR A 96 -8.32 12.07 -0.50
C THR A 96 -7.01 11.40 -0.14
N TYR A 97 -6.93 10.08 -0.32
CA TYR A 97 -5.75 9.26 -0.01
C TYR A 97 -4.77 9.10 -1.18
N SER A 98 -5.20 9.37 -2.41
CA SER A 98 -4.29 9.63 -3.50
C SER A 98 -4.91 10.46 -4.63
N VAL A 99 -4.43 11.70 -4.76
CA VAL A 99 -4.74 12.54 -5.94
C VAL A 99 -4.00 12.00 -7.16
N VAL A 100 -2.84 11.38 -6.96
CA VAL A 100 -2.02 10.86 -8.05
C VAL A 100 -2.66 9.62 -8.67
N TYR A 101 -3.28 8.75 -7.87
CA TYR A 101 -3.92 7.52 -8.34
C TYR A 101 -5.05 7.80 -9.34
N SER A 102 -5.99 8.68 -8.99
CA SER A 102 -7.12 9.01 -9.86
C SER A 102 -6.64 9.65 -11.17
N ARG A 103 -5.64 10.53 -11.11
CA ARG A 103 -5.00 11.12 -12.30
C ARG A 103 -4.30 10.06 -13.15
N PHE A 104 -3.60 9.11 -12.55
CA PHE A 104 -2.91 8.04 -13.27
C PHE A 104 -3.89 7.13 -14.02
N LEU A 105 -5.00 6.73 -13.36
CA LEU A 105 -6.07 5.93 -13.98
C LEU A 105 -6.83 6.66 -15.10
N ALA A 106 -6.83 8.00 -15.10
CA ALA A 106 -7.46 8.80 -16.14
C ALA A 106 -6.63 8.90 -17.44
N LEU A 107 -5.38 8.42 -17.43
CA LEU A 107 -4.51 8.44 -18.60
C LEU A 107 -4.79 7.25 -19.53
N ASP A 108 -4.55 7.43 -20.83
CA ASP A 108 -4.40 6.31 -21.75
C ASP A 108 -2.99 5.72 -21.60
N LEU A 109 -2.93 4.48 -21.12
CA LEU A 109 -1.71 3.73 -20.84
C LEU A 109 -1.64 2.44 -21.64
N SER A 110 -2.52 2.28 -22.64
CA SER A 110 -2.65 1.06 -23.43
C SER A 110 -1.47 0.81 -24.37
N ASP A 111 -0.72 1.85 -24.72
CA ASP A 111 0.48 1.80 -25.56
C ASP A 111 1.74 1.37 -24.79
N ARG A 112 1.66 1.31 -23.47
CA ARG A 112 2.78 0.92 -22.60
C ARG A 112 2.92 -0.61 -22.57
N PRO A 113 4.15 -1.14 -22.53
CA PRO A 113 4.38 -2.58 -22.38
C PRO A 113 3.69 -3.17 -21.13
N ALA A 114 3.67 -2.42 -20.03
CA ALA A 114 3.01 -2.71 -18.78
C ALA A 114 2.88 -1.42 -17.95
N ILE A 115 2.08 -1.46 -16.89
CA ILE A 115 2.06 -0.43 -15.85
C ILE A 115 2.13 -1.06 -14.46
N ARG A 116 2.60 -0.30 -13.48
CA ARG A 116 2.86 -0.81 -12.13
C ARG A 116 2.13 0.00 -11.07
N GLY A 117 1.34 -0.66 -10.24
CA GLY A 117 0.89 -0.11 -8.96
C GLY A 117 1.81 -0.56 -7.82
N GLN A 118 1.67 0.07 -6.66
CA GLN A 118 2.41 -0.30 -5.46
C GLN A 118 1.51 -0.16 -4.23
N LEU A 119 1.61 -1.10 -3.30
CA LEU A 119 0.96 -1.05 -2.00
C LEU A 119 1.92 -1.57 -0.93
N GLU A 120 1.85 -1.03 0.28
CA GLU A 120 2.50 -1.66 1.43
C GLU A 120 1.91 -3.04 1.68
N GLY A 121 2.76 -4.02 1.91
CA GLY A 121 2.33 -5.36 2.25
C GLY A 121 1.89 -5.49 3.71
N PRO A 122 1.05 -6.51 3.99
CA PRO A 122 0.42 -6.66 5.30
C PRO A 122 1.42 -6.91 6.44
N ILE A 123 2.58 -7.53 6.19
CA ILE A 123 3.55 -7.79 7.26
C ILE A 123 4.18 -6.49 7.72
N SER A 124 4.61 -5.67 6.76
CA SER A 124 5.23 -4.38 7.03
C SER A 124 4.24 -3.36 7.59
N PHE A 125 3.01 -3.33 7.07
CA PHE A 125 1.93 -2.55 7.66
C PHE A 125 1.65 -2.96 9.11
N GLY A 126 1.50 -4.27 9.36
CA GLY A 126 1.22 -4.79 10.70
C GLY A 126 2.37 -4.56 11.69
N PHE A 127 3.61 -4.43 11.22
CA PHE A 127 4.76 -4.04 12.03
C PHE A 127 4.79 -2.54 12.35
N ASN A 128 4.38 -1.70 11.40
CA ASN A 128 4.47 -0.24 11.51
C ASN A 128 3.34 0.34 12.36
N VAL A 129 2.12 -0.19 12.21
CA VAL A 129 0.95 0.29 12.94
C VAL A 129 0.94 -0.29 14.34
N LEU A 130 0.98 0.58 15.35
CA LEU A 130 1.08 0.21 16.76
C LEU A 130 -0.21 0.52 17.53
N ASP A 131 -0.54 -0.34 18.49
CA ASP A 131 -1.65 -0.15 19.44
C ASP A 131 -1.30 0.86 20.55
N GLN A 132 -2.15 1.01 21.57
CA GLN A 132 -1.92 1.91 22.70
C GLN A 132 -0.70 1.55 23.58
N ASP A 133 -0.22 0.30 23.53
CA ASP A 133 0.89 -0.23 24.31
C ASP A 133 2.19 -0.32 23.48
N ASP A 134 2.24 0.38 22.34
CA ASP A 134 3.35 0.36 21.36
C ASP A 134 3.63 -1.04 20.79
N ARG A 135 2.62 -1.90 20.76
CA ARG A 135 2.73 -3.24 20.17
C ARG A 135 2.27 -3.23 18.73
N PRO A 136 3.04 -3.82 17.81
CA PRO A 136 2.60 -3.98 16.43
C PRO A 136 1.34 -4.83 16.32
N ILE A 137 0.37 -4.37 15.54
CA ILE A 137 -0.92 -5.07 15.34
C ILE A 137 -0.74 -6.44 14.68
N LEU A 138 0.39 -6.68 14.00
CA LEU A 138 0.74 -7.99 13.46
C LEU A 138 0.71 -9.10 14.52
N PHE A 139 1.03 -8.78 15.77
CA PHE A 139 1.06 -9.77 16.85
C PHE A 139 -0.30 -10.02 17.50
N ASP A 140 -1.33 -9.26 17.14
CA ASP A 140 -2.67 -9.49 17.63
C ASP A 140 -3.37 -10.60 16.83
N ASP A 141 -3.77 -11.68 17.50
CA ASP A 141 -4.36 -12.86 16.87
C ASP A 141 -5.76 -12.61 16.29
N THR A 142 -6.43 -11.54 16.71
CA THR A 142 -7.75 -11.13 16.19
C THR A 142 -7.60 -10.22 14.98
N VAL A 143 -6.70 -9.24 15.05
CA VAL A 143 -6.50 -8.25 13.98
C VAL A 143 -5.71 -8.83 12.82
N ARG A 144 -4.69 -9.66 13.07
CA ARG A 144 -3.79 -10.18 12.02
C ARG A 144 -4.51 -10.90 10.87
N PRO A 145 -5.41 -11.89 11.09
CA PRO A 145 -6.09 -12.57 9.99
C PRO A 145 -6.96 -11.61 9.16
N PHE A 146 -7.66 -10.71 9.84
CA PHE A 146 -8.51 -9.71 9.19
C PHE A 146 -7.67 -8.73 8.34
N MET A 147 -6.56 -8.24 8.89
CA MET A 147 -5.62 -7.36 8.18
C MET A 147 -5.08 -8.01 6.90
N LEU A 148 -4.69 -9.29 6.95
CA LEU A 148 -4.21 -10.02 5.79
C LEU A 148 -5.27 -10.07 4.68
N GLU A 149 -6.52 -10.37 5.03
CA GLU A 149 -7.62 -10.46 4.07
C GLU A 149 -8.01 -9.09 3.50
N PHE A 150 -8.09 -8.06 4.36
CA PHE A 150 -8.38 -6.68 3.96
C PHE A 150 -7.34 -6.16 2.94
N MET A 151 -6.05 -6.35 3.23
CA MET A 151 -4.97 -5.94 2.33
C MET A 151 -5.00 -6.71 1.02
N ALA A 152 -5.28 -8.01 1.04
CA ALA A 152 -5.41 -8.80 -0.17
C ALA A 152 -6.55 -8.29 -1.07
N LYS A 153 -7.73 -7.99 -0.50
CA LYS A 153 -8.85 -7.39 -1.24
C LYS A 153 -8.47 -6.04 -1.84
N ARG A 154 -7.81 -5.16 -1.07
CA ARG A 154 -7.32 -3.85 -1.54
C ARG A 154 -6.36 -3.97 -2.73
N VAL A 155 -5.37 -4.85 -2.66
CA VAL A 155 -4.45 -5.10 -3.78
C VAL A 155 -5.21 -5.58 -5.02
N ASN A 156 -6.15 -6.53 -4.85
CA ASN A 156 -6.87 -7.11 -5.98
C ASN A 156 -7.75 -6.08 -6.68
N VAL A 157 -8.47 -5.24 -5.93
CA VAL A 157 -9.27 -4.15 -6.52
C VAL A 157 -8.40 -3.19 -7.31
N GLN A 158 -7.28 -2.73 -6.73
CA GLN A 158 -6.36 -1.82 -7.43
C GLN A 158 -5.75 -2.47 -8.68
N LEU A 159 -5.42 -3.76 -8.62
CA LEU A 159 -4.94 -4.51 -9.78
C LEU A 159 -6.01 -4.58 -10.89
N GLU A 160 -7.26 -4.86 -10.54
CA GLU A 160 -8.38 -4.88 -11.49
C GLU A 160 -8.53 -3.53 -12.19
N ARG A 161 -8.54 -2.42 -11.44
CA ARG A 161 -8.60 -1.05 -11.99
C ARG A 161 -7.44 -0.74 -12.92
N LEU A 162 -6.23 -1.16 -12.58
CA LEU A 162 -5.06 -0.97 -13.44
C LEU A 162 -5.12 -1.85 -14.69
N THR A 163 -5.63 -3.08 -14.57
CA THR A 163 -5.76 -4.02 -15.67
C THR A 163 -6.75 -3.52 -16.74
N GLU A 164 -7.79 -2.78 -16.33
CA GLU A 164 -8.67 -2.06 -17.25
C GLU A 164 -7.94 -1.03 -18.12
N ARG A 165 -6.83 -0.47 -17.64
CA ARG A 165 -6.01 0.53 -18.37
C ARG A 165 -4.91 -0.11 -19.20
N ASN A 166 -4.37 -1.23 -18.73
CA ASN A 166 -3.34 -1.98 -19.43
C ASN A 166 -3.40 -3.47 -19.03
N PRO A 167 -3.55 -4.41 -19.98
CA PRO A 167 -3.71 -5.85 -19.67
C PRO A 167 -2.48 -6.49 -19.00
N ASN A 168 -1.32 -5.86 -19.06
CA ASN A 168 -0.09 -6.30 -18.40
C ASN A 168 0.18 -5.54 -17.09
N ALA A 169 -0.83 -4.87 -16.52
CA ALA A 169 -0.71 -4.22 -15.23
C ALA A 169 -0.33 -5.22 -14.12
N PHE A 170 0.46 -4.78 -13.15
CA PHE A 170 0.79 -5.57 -11.97
C PHE A 170 0.96 -4.70 -10.73
N MET A 171 0.77 -5.31 -9.56
CA MET A 171 0.99 -4.68 -8.25
C MET A 171 2.32 -5.12 -7.67
N PHE A 172 3.11 -4.16 -7.19
CA PHE A 172 4.29 -4.42 -6.37
C PHE A 172 3.91 -4.34 -4.90
N ILE A 173 4.04 -5.44 -4.17
CA ILE A 173 3.77 -5.48 -2.73
C ILE A 173 5.08 -5.17 -2.02
N ASP A 174 5.20 -3.96 -1.45
CA ASP A 174 6.39 -3.51 -0.77
C ASP A 174 6.41 -4.07 0.65
N GLU A 175 7.42 -4.88 0.97
CA GLU A 175 7.47 -5.65 2.22
C GLU A 175 8.83 -5.53 2.92
N PRO A 176 9.30 -4.31 3.26
CA PRO A 176 10.57 -4.13 3.97
C PRO A 176 10.56 -4.82 5.33
N GLY A 177 9.41 -4.96 5.99
CA GLY A 177 9.21 -5.63 7.26
C GLY A 177 9.51 -7.14 7.24
N LEU A 178 9.47 -7.80 6.07
CA LEU A 178 9.90 -9.20 5.95
C LEU A 178 11.36 -9.39 6.34
N GLN A 179 12.20 -8.34 6.26
CA GLN A 179 13.60 -8.41 6.72
C GLN A 179 13.71 -8.71 8.22
N PHE A 180 12.67 -8.43 9.01
CA PHE A 180 12.63 -8.70 10.44
C PHE A 180 12.11 -10.09 10.78
N LEU A 181 11.52 -10.82 9.81
CA LEU A 181 11.25 -12.24 9.98
C LEU A 181 12.58 -12.96 10.24
N PHE A 182 12.61 -13.78 11.28
CA PHE A 182 13.81 -14.48 11.76
C PHE A 182 14.81 -13.62 12.54
N SER A 183 14.46 -12.37 12.85
CA SER A 183 15.26 -11.56 13.78
C SER A 183 14.96 -11.96 15.24
N ALA A 184 15.85 -11.60 16.16
CA ALA A 184 15.61 -11.82 17.59
C ALA A 184 14.31 -11.12 18.07
N MET A 185 13.84 -10.11 17.34
CA MET A 185 12.61 -9.37 17.64
C MET A 185 11.35 -10.19 17.35
N THR A 186 11.42 -11.22 16.50
CA THR A 186 10.26 -12.07 16.17
C THR A 186 10.09 -13.28 17.10
N GLY A 187 10.93 -13.44 18.13
CA GLY A 187 10.89 -14.59 19.05
C GLY A 187 11.27 -15.95 18.42
N TYR A 188 11.50 -15.96 17.10
CA TYR A 188 11.94 -17.09 16.29
C TYR A 188 13.12 -16.61 15.47
N SER A 189 14.32 -17.10 15.77
CA SER A 189 15.57 -16.67 15.12
C SER A 189 15.91 -17.52 13.90
N ASP A 190 16.82 -17.04 13.05
CA ASP A 190 17.37 -17.80 11.92
C ASP A 190 17.97 -19.15 12.34
N MET A 191 18.48 -19.22 13.58
CA MET A 191 18.97 -20.45 14.21
C MET A 191 17.83 -21.45 14.47
N ALA A 192 16.66 -20.99 14.92
CA ALA A 192 15.49 -21.85 15.13
C ALA A 192 14.86 -22.32 13.79
N ALA A 193 15.01 -21.53 12.72
CA ALA A 193 14.52 -21.85 11.38
C ALA A 193 15.33 -22.93 10.65
N LYS A 194 16.60 -23.13 11.05
CA LYS A 194 17.51 -24.12 10.41
C LYS A 194 17.32 -25.55 10.91
N GLY A 195 16.53 -25.76 11.97
CA GLY A 195 16.35 -27.06 12.62
C GLY A 195 17.46 -27.38 13.62
#